data_AF-A0A8J6MDT9-F1
#
_entry.id   AF-A0A8J6MDT9-F1
#
_cell.length_a   1.000
_cell.length_b   1.000
_cell.length_c   1.000
_cell.angle_alpha   90.00
_cell.angle_beta   90.00
_cell.angle_gamma   90.00
#
_symmetry.space_group_name_H-M   'P 1'
#
loop_
_entity.id
_entity.type
_entity.pdbx_description
1 polymer ?
#
loop_
_entity_poly.entity_id
_entity_poly.type
_entity_poly.pdbx_seq_one_letter_code
_entity_poly.pdbx_strand_id
1 'polypeptide(L)' 'MSDLMKWMYAHYIRSYIESQPKDDGETMWFDLLENELGPLQRESLEAVTAFFAVQGFRLGLKTGMALAGDLETIP' A
#
# COMPACT_ATOMS: atom_id res chain seq x y z
N MET A 1 0.65 12.37 -6.80
CA MET A 1 -0.52 11.50 -6.56
C MET A 1 -1.78 12.31 -6.88
N SER A 2 -2.72 11.80 -7.69
CA SER A 2 -3.98 12.52 -7.97
C SER A 2 -4.88 12.56 -6.73
N ASP A 3 -5.81 13.50 -6.66
CA ASP A 3 -6.66 13.65 -5.47
C ASP A 3 -7.55 12.42 -5.21
N LEU A 4 -8.05 11.79 -6.27
CA LEU A 4 -8.73 10.50 -6.17
C LEU A 4 -7.84 9.43 -5.52
N MET A 5 -6.56 9.35 -5.87
CA MET A 5 -5.65 8.34 -5.29
C MET A 5 -5.27 8.65 -3.86
N LYS A 6 -5.14 9.93 -3.49
CA LYS A 6 -4.95 10.32 -2.08
C LYS A 6 -6.16 9.89 -1.26
N TRP A 7 -7.36 10.15 -1.77
CA TRP A 7 -8.61 9.75 -1.14
C TRP A 7 -8.72 8.21 -1.01
N MET A 8 -8.44 7.47 -2.09
CA MET A 8 -8.43 6.00 -2.05
C MET A 8 -7.40 5.44 -1.08
N TYR A 9 -6.21 6.06 -1.01
CA TYR A 9 -5.20 5.64 -0.05
C TYR A 9 -5.69 5.83 1.39
N ALA A 10 -6.20 7.02 1.70
CA ALA A 10 -6.67 7.38 3.03
C ALA A 10 -7.86 6.53 3.51
N HIS A 11 -8.74 6.11 2.60
CA HIS A 11 -10.02 5.46 2.97
C HIS A 11 -10.10 3.95 2.68
N TYR A 12 -9.20 3.40 1.86
CA TYR A 12 -9.26 1.98 1.46
C TYR A 12 -7.91 1.29 1.53
N ILE A 13 -6.91 1.79 0.80
CA ILE A 13 -5.64 1.06 0.61
C ILE A 13 -4.90 0.95 1.93
N ARG A 14 -4.81 2.05 2.69
CA ARG A 14 -4.11 2.07 3.98
C ARG A 14 -4.74 1.09 4.97
N SER A 15 -6.06 1.16 5.15
CA SER A 15 -6.78 0.27 6.07
C SER A 15 -6.62 -1.20 5.70
N TYR A 16 -6.65 -1.53 4.39
CA TYR A 16 -6.38 -2.88 3.92
C TYR A 16 -4.95 -3.34 4.25
N ILE A 17 -3.94 -2.51 4.01
CA ILE A 17 -2.54 -2.84 4.30
C ILE A 17 -2.35 -3.05 5.81
N GLU A 18 -2.88 -2.16 6.63
CA GLU A 18 -2.74 -2.23 8.09
C GLU A 18 -3.43 -3.46 8.68
N SER A 19 -4.52 -3.94 8.06
CA SER A 19 -5.24 -5.14 8.48
C SER A 19 -4.58 -6.46 8.07
N GLN A 20 -3.55 -6.42 7.21
CA GLN A 20 -2.84 -7.65 6.84
C GLN A 20 -2.05 -8.18 8.05
N PRO A 21 -1.96 -9.51 8.20
CA PRO A 21 -1.11 -10.11 9.21
C PRO A 21 0.34 -9.69 8.97
N LYS A 22 1.04 -9.39 10.06
CA LYS A 22 2.48 -9.11 10.06
C LYS A 22 3.19 -10.32 10.64
N ASP A 23 4.33 -10.68 10.07
CA ASP A 23 5.24 -11.62 10.70
C ASP A 23 6.02 -10.95 11.85
N ASP A 24 6.80 -11.75 12.59
CA ASP A 24 7.57 -11.26 13.73
C ASP A 24 8.61 -10.20 13.33
N GLY A 25 9.20 -10.34 12.14
CA GLY A 25 10.20 -9.42 11.63
C GLY A 25 9.58 -8.08 11.26
N GLU A 26 8.47 -8.11 10.53
CA GLU A 26 7.68 -6.94 10.19
C GLU A 26 7.21 -6.23 11.46
N THR A 27 6.63 -6.95 12.43
CA THR A 27 6.19 -6.39 13.71
C THR A 27 7.33 -5.66 14.43
N MET A 28 8.52 -6.27 14.52
CA MET A 28 9.71 -5.63 15.09
C MET A 28 10.10 -4.34 14.36
N TRP A 29 10.06 -4.32 13.02
CA TRP A 29 10.40 -3.13 12.25
C TRP A 29 9.36 -2.00 12.41
N PHE A 30 8.08 -2.34 12.48
CA PHE A 30 7.03 -1.36 12.76
C PHE A 30 7.23 -0.73 14.15
N ASP A 31 7.46 -1.55 15.18
CA ASP A 31 7.74 -1.07 16.54
C ASP A 31 8.97 -0.17 16.60
N LEU A 32 10.05 -0.54 15.89
CA LEU A 32 11.25 0.29 15.81
C LEU A 32 10.95 1.66 15.21
N LEU A 33 10.27 1.70 14.05
CA LEU A 33 9.98 2.95 13.36
C LEU A 33 9.01 3.83 14.16
N GLU A 34 8.04 3.25 14.85
CA GLU A 34 7.15 4.01 15.72
C GLU A 34 7.90 4.68 16.88
N ASN A 35 8.86 3.99 17.49
CA ASN A 35 9.59 4.51 18.65
C ASN A 35 10.74 5.47 18.27
N GLU A 36 11.45 5.22 17.17
CA GLU A 36 12.67 5.97 16.82
C GLU A 36 12.42 7.18 15.90
N LEU A 37 11.34 7.17 15.09
CA LEU A 37 11.11 8.27 14.17
C LEU A 37 10.50 9.49 14.88
N GLY A 38 11.15 10.64 14.70
CA GLY A 38 10.58 11.94 15.06
C GLY A 38 9.39 12.33 14.16
N PRO A 39 8.64 13.39 14.52
CA PRO A 39 7.41 13.76 13.81
C PRO A 39 7.60 13.99 12.30
N LEU A 40 8.65 14.72 11.90
CA LEU A 40 8.93 15.01 10.49
C LEU A 40 9.31 13.74 9.71
N GLN A 41 10.05 12.83 10.34
CA GLN A 41 10.40 11.54 9.73
C GLN A 41 9.18 10.65 9.57
N ARG A 42 8.24 10.65 10.52
CA ARG A 42 6.97 9.92 10.41
C ARG A 42 6.12 10.45 9.25
N GLU A 43 6.01 11.76 9.08
CA GLU A 43 5.32 12.37 7.94
C GLU A 43 6.00 11.99 6.61
N SER A 44 7.33 11.99 6.58
CA SER A 44 8.10 11.58 5.41
C SER A 44 7.89 10.11 5.07
N LEU A 45 7.88 9.23 6.08
CA LEU A 45 7.60 7.81 5.91
C LEU A 45 6.18 7.59 5.38
N GLU A 46 5.18 8.26 5.94
CA GLU A 46 3.79 8.18 5.47
C GLU A 46 3.68 8.60 4.00
N ALA A 47 4.35 9.67 3.59
CA ALA A 47 4.33 10.15 2.21
C ALA A 47 4.93 9.13 1.23
N VAL A 48 6.04 8.50 1.59
CA VAL A 48 6.70 7.47 0.77
C VAL A 48 5.89 6.19 0.72
N THR A 49 5.36 5.74 1.87
CA THR A 49 4.47 4.57 1.95
C THR A 49 3.22 4.77 1.10
N ALA A 50 2.58 5.94 1.19
CA ALA A 50 1.42 6.27 0.38
C ALA A 50 1.73 6.22 -1.12
N PHE A 51 2.90 6.74 -1.53
CA PHE A 51 3.34 6.66 -2.92
C PHE A 51 3.44 5.21 -3.40
N PHE A 52 4.18 4.36 -2.68
CA PHE A 52 4.38 2.97 -3.09
C PHE A 52 3.09 2.15 -3.05
N ALA A 53 2.27 2.30 -2.02
CA ALA A 53 0.98 1.64 -1.90
C ALA A 53 0.07 1.95 -3.10
N VAL A 54 0.00 3.22 -3.52
CA VAL A 54 -0.80 3.61 -4.68
C VAL A 54 -0.24 3.08 -5.99
N GLN A 55 1.09 3.08 -6.18
CA GLN A 55 1.66 2.49 -7.40
C GLN A 55 1.45 0.98 -7.46
N GLY A 56 1.63 0.28 -6.33
CA GLY A 56 1.35 -1.15 -6.21
C GLY A 56 -0.10 -1.47 -6.52
N PHE A 57 -1.05 -0.71 -5.96
CA PHE A 57 -2.48 -0.84 -6.26
C PHE A 57 -2.79 -0.67 -7.75
N ARG A 58 -2.24 0.37 -8.39
CA ARG A 58 -2.42 0.61 -9.82
C ARG A 58 -1.84 -0.50 -10.68
N LEU A 59 -0.67 -1.01 -10.30
CA LEU A 59 -0.05 -2.13 -10.98
C LEU A 59 -0.93 -3.37 -10.86
N GLY A 60 -1.38 -3.70 -9.65
CA GLY A 60 -2.29 -4.81 -9.37
C GLY A 60 -3.58 -4.77 -10.19
N LEU A 61 -4.19 -3.58 -10.34
CA LEU A 61 -5.35 -3.39 -11.21
C LEU A 61 -5.03 -3.70 -12.67
N LYS A 62 -3.93 -3.16 -13.20
CA LYS A 62 -3.52 -3.39 -14.59
C LYS A 62 -3.23 -4.86 -14.86
N THR A 63 -2.50 -5.51 -13.95
CA THR A 63 -2.18 -6.94 -14.09
C THR A 63 -3.43 -7.79 -13.94
N GLY A 64 -4.33 -7.46 -13.01
CA GLY A 64 -5.59 -8.17 -12.81
C GLY A 64 -6.51 -8.09 -14.03
N MET A 65 -6.63 -6.91 -14.65
CA MET A 65 -7.39 -6.74 -15.89
C MET A 65 -6.79 -7.54 -17.06
N ALA A 66 -5.46 -7.55 -17.18
CA ALA A 66 -4.78 -8.34 -18.20
C ALA A 66 -5.03 -9.85 -18.00
N LEU A 67 -4.86 -10.34 -16.77
CA LEU A 67 -5.11 -11.74 -16.41
C LEU A 67 -6.57 -12.15 -16.62
N ALA A 68 -7.53 -11.28 -16.29
CA ALA A 68 -8.95 -11.55 -16.54
C ALA A 68 -9.24 -11.70 -18.04
N GLY A 69 -8.65 -10.85 -18.88
CA GLY A 69 -8.76 -10.98 -20.34
C GLY A 69 -8.16 -12.27 -20.86
N ASP A 70 -7.01 -12.70 -20.34
CA ASP A 70 -6.42 -14.00 -20.69
C ASP A 70 -7.35 -15.15 -20.30
N LEU A 71 -7.91 -15.14 -19.09
CA LEU A 71 -8.82 -16.18 -18.59
C LEU A 71 -10.14 -16.28 -19.40
N GLU A 72 -10.65 -15.17 -19.91
CA GLU A 72 -11.84 -15.15 -20.78
C GLU A 72 -11.57 -15.75 -22.18
N THR A 73 -10.30 -15.88 -22.57
CA THR A 73 -9.90 -16.44 -23.87
C THR A 73 -9.44 -17.90 -23.83
N ILE A 74 -9.39 -18.50 -22.63
CA ILE A 74 -9.13 -19.93 -22.45
C ILE A 74 -10.48 -20.68 -22.61
N PRO A 75 -10.61 -21.63 -23.55
CA PRO A 75 -11.86 -22.34 -23.84
C PRO A 75 -12.29 -23.31 -22.74
#